data_AF-A0A969HBI2-F1
#
_entry.id   AF-A0A969HBI2-F1
#
_cell.length_a   1.000
_cell.length_b   1.000
_cell.length_c   1.000
_cell.angle_alpha   90.00
_cell.angle_beta   90.00
_cell.angle_gamma   90.00
#
_symmetry.space_group_name_H-M   'P 1'
#
loop_
_entity.id
_entity.type
_entity.pdbx_description
1 polymer ?
#
loop_
_entity_poly.entity_id
_entity_poly.type
_entity_poly.pdbx_seq_one_letter_code
_entity_poly.pdbx_strand_id
1 'polypeptide(L)'
;MFKLKTTMRSVLTTACLIGLALVALIIGVAPQPSGAASHREAPLIAMDPGADITDFFMFRSYEAGKENKVVLIMDVIPGQEPSSGPNYFTFDPNVRYEFHIDNNMDGKADDVEFFFQFKNEFRGINKDADLFLSYVALPPITNLDGDGSAGLGLRQKYTITMKHGGKMKQIAEGLIAVPSNVGPRTMPNYDNLASQGLYNLGDGIRVFAGQRDDPFYIDLGAIFDTLNLRNPGTDMLSGFNVNTIALEIPIKMLTKDGKT
;
A
#
# COMPACT_ATOMS: atom_id res chain seq x y z
N MET A 1 -18.01 11.99 81.66
CA MET A 1 -16.79 11.77 80.85
C MET A 1 -17.11 10.71 79.78
N PHE A 2 -17.52 11.11 78.58
CA PHE A 2 -17.88 10.20 77.48
C PHE A 2 -16.68 9.97 76.57
N LYS A 3 -16.24 8.72 76.39
CA LYS A 3 -15.20 8.34 75.41
C LYS A 3 -15.87 7.82 74.14
N LEU A 4 -15.69 8.53 73.03
CA LEU A 4 -16.09 8.11 71.68
C LEU A 4 -15.13 7.00 71.21
N LYS A 5 -15.63 5.79 70.94
CA LYS A 5 -14.89 4.74 70.24
C LYS A 5 -15.15 4.89 68.74
N THR A 6 -14.30 5.64 68.04
CA THR A 6 -14.31 5.67 66.58
C THR A 6 -13.81 4.31 66.08
N THR A 7 -14.67 3.58 65.38
CA THR A 7 -14.40 2.22 64.91
C THR A 7 -13.47 2.30 63.69
N MET A 8 -12.18 1.98 63.88
CA MET A 8 -11.15 1.93 62.82
C MET A 8 -11.50 1.04 61.60
N ARG A 9 -12.56 0.22 61.68
CA ARG A 9 -12.96 -0.70 60.61
C ARG A 9 -13.59 -0.01 59.40
N SER A 10 -14.28 1.13 59.56
CA SER A 10 -14.93 1.80 58.40
C SER A 10 -13.95 2.60 57.53
N VAL A 11 -12.88 3.14 58.12
CA VAL A 11 -11.86 3.94 57.40
C VAL A 11 -10.99 3.07 56.49
N LEU A 12 -10.67 1.84 56.90
CA LEU A 12 -9.88 0.92 56.08
C LEU A 12 -10.63 0.42 54.84
N THR A 13 -11.94 0.16 54.95
CA THR A 13 -12.76 -0.30 53.82
C THR A 13 -12.94 0.77 52.74
N THR A 14 -13.11 2.03 53.11
CA THR A 14 -13.25 3.14 52.15
C THR A 14 -11.91 3.46 51.47
N ALA A 15 -10.78 3.38 52.20
CA ALA A 15 -9.45 3.56 51.62
C ALA A 15 -9.07 2.46 50.62
N CYS A 16 -9.46 1.21 50.85
CA CYS A 16 -9.26 0.12 49.88
C CYS A 16 -10.08 0.31 48.59
N LEU A 17 -11.32 0.77 48.68
CA LEU A 17 -12.19 0.98 47.51
C LEU A 17 -11.70 2.14 46.63
N ILE A 18 -11.16 3.21 47.24
CA ILE A 18 -10.56 4.34 46.50
C ILE A 18 -9.22 3.93 45.86
N GLY A 19 -8.42 3.12 46.56
CA GLY A 19 -7.17 2.57 46.01
C GLY A 19 -7.39 1.65 44.80
N LEU A 20 -8.42 0.78 44.85
CA LEU A 20 -8.78 -0.08 43.72
C LEU A 20 -9.34 0.70 42.51
N ALA A 21 -10.10 1.77 42.75
CA ALA A 21 -10.58 2.64 41.67
C ALA A 21 -9.44 3.43 40.99
N LEU A 22 -8.44 3.89 41.75
CA LEU A 22 -7.25 4.55 41.20
C LEU A 22 -6.34 3.59 40.42
N VAL A 23 -6.19 2.35 40.88
CA VAL A 23 -5.47 1.32 40.12
C VAL A 23 -6.23 0.95 38.84
N ALA A 24 -7.57 0.89 38.87
CA ALA A 24 -8.38 0.68 37.66
C ALA A 24 -8.32 1.85 36.66
N LEU A 25 -8.06 3.09 37.10
CA LEU A 25 -7.80 4.23 36.21
C LEU A 25 -6.37 4.25 35.63
N ILE A 26 -5.38 3.71 36.36
CA ILE A 26 -3.99 3.61 35.88
C ILE A 26 -3.79 2.38 34.97
N ILE A 27 -4.57 1.31 35.17
CA ILE A 27 -4.72 0.16 34.26
C ILE A 27 -5.91 0.40 33.30
N GLY A 28 -6.38 1.66 33.19
CA GLY A 28 -7.26 2.05 32.10
C GLY A 28 -6.59 1.60 30.81
N VAL A 29 -7.36 0.93 29.94
CA VAL A 29 -6.92 0.32 28.69
C VAL A 29 -6.09 1.34 27.91
N ALA A 30 -4.78 1.37 28.17
CA ALA A 30 -3.89 2.22 27.41
C ALA A 30 -4.05 1.73 25.97
N PRO A 31 -4.30 2.62 25.00
CA PRO A 31 -4.33 2.19 23.61
C PRO A 31 -3.06 1.38 23.38
N GLN A 32 -3.25 0.09 23.07
CA GLN A 32 -2.12 -0.75 22.70
C GLN A 32 -1.40 0.01 21.58
N PRO A 33 -0.06 0.14 21.63
CA PRO A 33 0.66 0.75 20.53
C PRO A 33 0.26 0.01 19.26
N SER A 34 -0.46 0.72 18.39
CA SER A 34 -0.80 0.21 17.08
C SER A 34 0.50 0.12 16.30
N GLY A 35 0.92 -1.09 15.94
CA GLY A 35 2.06 -1.32 15.04
C GLY A 35 1.76 -0.93 13.59
N ALA A 36 0.70 -0.16 13.33
CA ALA A 36 0.20 0.16 11.99
C ALA A 36 0.96 1.31 11.30
N ALA A 37 2.14 1.69 11.78
CA ALA A 37 2.95 2.71 11.12
C ALA A 37 3.68 2.08 9.93
N SER A 38 3.07 2.18 8.75
CA SER A 38 3.58 1.64 7.49
C SER A 38 4.28 2.66 6.59
N HIS A 39 4.28 3.94 6.99
CA HIS A 39 4.92 5.04 6.26
C HIS A 39 6.26 5.39 6.87
N ARG A 40 7.11 6.08 6.11
CA ARG A 40 8.46 6.56 6.45
C ARG A 40 8.63 7.22 7.82
N GLU A 41 7.57 7.72 8.44
CA GLU A 41 7.58 8.25 9.82
C GLU A 41 7.82 7.15 10.88
N ALA A 42 7.69 5.87 10.51
CA ALA A 42 8.07 4.74 11.34
C ALA A 42 9.58 4.44 11.21
N PRO A 43 10.36 4.40 12.31
CA PRO A 43 11.81 4.23 12.24
C PRO A 43 12.31 2.98 11.51
N LEU A 44 11.51 1.91 11.47
CA LEU A 44 11.89 0.65 10.82
C LEU A 44 11.58 0.63 9.32
N ILE A 45 10.51 1.30 8.89
CA ILE A 45 10.13 1.39 7.48
C ILE A 45 11.12 2.27 6.70
N ALA A 46 11.69 3.29 7.35
CA ALA A 46 12.76 4.08 6.74
C ALA A 46 14.00 3.26 6.32
N MET A 47 14.20 2.06 6.89
CA MET A 47 15.28 1.14 6.53
C MET A 47 14.88 0.09 5.48
N ASP A 48 13.60 0.04 5.10
CA ASP A 48 13.05 -0.83 4.04
C ASP A 48 12.13 0.00 3.12
N PRO A 49 12.72 0.82 2.21
CA PRO A 49 11.94 1.70 1.34
C PRO A 49 10.96 0.95 0.42
N GLY A 50 11.23 -0.33 0.13
CA GLY A 50 10.35 -1.18 -0.69
C GLY A 50 9.05 -1.54 0.01
N ALA A 51 9.04 -1.52 1.35
CA ALA A 51 7.87 -1.77 2.20
C ALA A 51 7.18 -0.48 2.70
N ASP A 52 7.68 0.69 2.29
CA ASP A 52 7.14 2.00 2.66
C ASP A 52 5.83 2.26 1.91
N ILE A 53 4.70 2.07 2.59
CA ILE A 53 3.37 2.36 2.06
C ILE A 53 3.12 3.85 2.22
N THR A 54 2.96 4.55 1.09
CA THR A 54 2.71 5.99 1.06
C THR A 54 1.27 6.31 1.41
N ASP A 55 0.33 5.68 0.71
CA ASP A 55 -1.09 5.94 0.87
C ASP A 55 -1.92 4.68 0.65
N PHE A 56 -3.11 4.67 1.26
CA PHE A 56 -4.14 3.68 1.02
C PHE A 56 -5.47 4.35 0.70
N PHE A 57 -6.11 3.94 -0.39
CA PHE A 57 -7.43 4.41 -0.80
C PHE A 57 -8.42 3.27 -0.90
N MET A 58 -9.64 3.52 -0.46
CA MET A 58 -10.77 2.60 -0.63
C MET A 58 -12.04 3.36 -0.94
N PHE A 59 -12.68 3.02 -2.07
CA PHE A 59 -13.93 3.65 -2.48
C PHE A 59 -14.76 2.73 -3.36
N ARG A 60 -16.08 2.90 -3.36
CA ARG A 60 -16.94 2.20 -4.35
C ARG A 60 -16.63 2.72 -5.74
N SER A 61 -16.59 1.83 -6.73
CA SER A 61 -16.32 2.22 -8.12
C SER A 61 -17.37 3.24 -8.58
N TYR A 62 -16.90 4.35 -9.13
CA TYR A 62 -17.73 5.42 -9.70
C TYR A 62 -18.02 5.22 -11.19
N GLU A 63 -17.45 4.18 -11.80
CA GLU A 63 -17.71 3.84 -13.20
C GLU A 63 -19.15 3.31 -13.36
N ALA A 64 -19.85 3.80 -14.40
CA ALA A 64 -21.22 3.40 -14.68
C ALA A 64 -21.34 1.88 -14.87
N GLY A 65 -22.31 1.25 -14.18
CA GLY A 65 -22.54 -0.19 -14.22
C GLY A 65 -21.57 -1.02 -13.35
N LYS A 66 -20.77 -0.38 -12.49
CA LYS A 66 -19.83 -1.03 -11.55
C LYS A 66 -20.10 -0.66 -10.09
N GLU A 67 -21.31 -0.22 -9.78
CA GLU A 67 -21.73 0.23 -8.45
C GLU A 67 -21.61 -0.88 -7.39
N ASN A 68 -21.55 -2.14 -7.83
CA ASN A 68 -21.36 -3.32 -7.00
C ASN A 68 -19.88 -3.69 -6.74
N LYS A 69 -18.95 -2.80 -7.06
CA LYS A 69 -17.52 -3.01 -6.88
C LYS A 69 -16.91 -1.97 -5.95
N VAL A 70 -15.80 -2.38 -5.34
CA VAL A 70 -14.93 -1.50 -4.57
C VAL A 70 -13.54 -1.49 -5.21
N VAL A 71 -12.88 -0.34 -5.12
CA VAL A 71 -11.49 -0.13 -5.53
C VAL A 71 -10.67 0.00 -4.27
N LEU A 72 -9.61 -0.80 -4.18
CA LEU A 72 -8.55 -0.73 -3.17
C LEU A 72 -7.27 -0.29 -3.86
N ILE A 73 -6.57 0.71 -3.31
CA ILE A 73 -5.32 1.22 -3.87
C ILE A 73 -4.30 1.31 -2.73
N MET A 74 -3.10 0.81 -2.99
CA MET A 74 -1.93 0.97 -2.13
C MET A 74 -0.83 1.60 -2.96
N ASP A 75 -0.30 2.72 -2.49
CA ASP A 75 0.87 3.37 -3.06
C ASP A 75 2.09 3.07 -2.18
N VAL A 76 3.25 2.87 -2.80
CA VAL A 76 4.51 2.51 -2.12
C VAL A 76 5.70 3.22 -2.75
N ILE A 77 6.80 3.34 -1.99
CA ILE A 77 8.06 3.96 -2.41
C ILE A 77 7.83 5.44 -2.80
N PRO A 78 7.93 6.39 -1.84
CA PRO A 78 7.65 7.81 -2.08
C PRO A 78 8.75 8.50 -2.89
N GLY A 79 8.42 9.67 -3.47
CA GLY A 79 9.41 10.62 -3.96
C GLY A 79 10.24 10.09 -5.14
N GLN A 80 9.62 9.32 -6.03
CA GLN A 80 10.30 8.76 -7.20
C GLN A 80 10.49 9.84 -8.26
N GLU A 81 11.68 10.44 -8.28
CA GLU A 81 12.03 11.48 -9.24
C GLU A 81 12.04 10.92 -10.68
N PRO A 82 11.23 11.43 -11.62
CA PRO A 82 11.18 10.91 -12.98
C PRO A 82 12.52 11.00 -13.74
N SER A 83 13.34 12.00 -13.42
CA SER A 83 14.68 12.20 -14.01
C SER A 83 15.77 11.33 -13.40
N SER A 84 15.49 10.62 -12.29
CA SER A 84 16.50 9.83 -11.59
C SER A 84 16.91 8.61 -12.43
N GLY A 85 18.13 8.68 -12.97
CA GLY A 85 18.80 7.60 -13.66
C GLY A 85 19.82 6.91 -12.77
N PRO A 86 19.95 5.57 -12.82
CA PRO A 86 19.14 4.64 -13.60
C PRO A 86 17.82 4.33 -12.88
N ASN A 87 16.69 4.39 -13.59
CA ASN A 87 15.34 4.24 -13.01
C ASN A 87 15.16 2.87 -12.29
N TYR A 88 15.21 2.86 -10.96
CA TYR A 88 15.12 1.66 -10.10
C TYR A 88 13.88 1.64 -9.19
N PHE A 89 12.76 2.17 -9.66
CA PHE A 89 11.52 2.20 -8.90
C PHE A 89 10.71 0.91 -9.09
N THR A 90 11.33 -0.24 -8.80
CA THR A 90 10.65 -1.55 -8.85
C THR A 90 9.98 -1.87 -7.52
N PHE A 91 8.86 -2.61 -7.55
CA PHE A 91 8.34 -3.26 -6.35
C PHE A 91 9.38 -4.23 -5.78
N ASP A 92 9.52 -4.31 -4.46
CA ASP A 92 10.54 -5.18 -3.86
C ASP A 92 10.09 -6.66 -3.93
N PRO A 93 10.88 -7.57 -4.53
CA PRO A 93 10.52 -8.98 -4.61
C PRO A 93 10.52 -9.72 -3.26
N ASN A 94 11.09 -9.13 -2.20
CA ASN A 94 11.10 -9.68 -0.85
C ASN A 94 9.92 -9.18 0.01
N VAL A 95 9.19 -8.18 -0.47
CA VAL A 95 8.00 -7.65 0.20
C VAL A 95 6.76 -8.38 -0.33
N ARG A 96 5.82 -8.66 0.57
CA ARG A 96 4.47 -9.08 0.21
C ARG A 96 3.54 -7.90 0.49
N TYR A 97 2.89 -7.40 -0.55
CA TYR A 97 1.95 -6.29 -0.43
C TYR A 97 0.55 -6.84 -0.22
N GLU A 98 -0.11 -6.48 0.88
CA GLU A 98 -1.33 -7.16 1.34
C GLU A 98 -2.46 -6.17 1.66
N PHE A 99 -3.65 -6.44 1.14
CA PHE A 99 -4.89 -5.84 1.63
C PHE A 99 -5.56 -6.79 2.61
N HIS A 100 -5.77 -6.32 3.83
CA HIS A 100 -6.45 -7.07 4.88
C HIS A 100 -7.84 -6.48 5.13
N ILE A 101 -8.85 -7.34 5.13
CA ILE A 101 -10.24 -6.97 5.34
C ILE A 101 -10.78 -7.76 6.53
N ASP A 102 -11.19 -7.04 7.58
CA ASP A 102 -12.09 -7.54 8.63
C ASP A 102 -13.53 -7.25 8.19
N ASN A 103 -14.33 -8.30 8.03
CA ASN A 103 -15.74 -8.20 7.63
C ASN A 103 -16.70 -8.74 8.70
N ASN A 104 -16.18 -9.06 9.89
CA ASN A 104 -16.91 -9.68 10.97
C ASN A 104 -16.91 -8.84 12.27
N MET A 105 -16.12 -7.76 12.30
CA MET A 105 -16.00 -6.77 13.40
C MET A 105 -15.31 -7.31 14.66
N ASP A 106 -14.48 -8.34 14.55
CA ASP A 106 -13.72 -8.88 15.68
C ASP A 106 -12.34 -8.19 15.87
N GLY A 107 -11.97 -7.28 14.96
CA GLY A 107 -10.71 -6.55 14.98
C GLY A 107 -9.51 -7.38 14.51
N LYS A 108 -9.74 -8.54 13.87
CA LYS A 108 -8.72 -9.36 13.23
C LYS A 108 -8.93 -9.33 11.73
N ALA A 109 -7.96 -8.77 11.02
CA ALA A 109 -8.05 -8.59 9.58
C ALA A 109 -7.52 -9.84 8.83
N ASP A 110 -8.04 -11.03 9.19
CA ASP A 110 -7.71 -12.33 8.57
C ASP A 110 -8.92 -13.02 7.90
N ASP A 111 -10.05 -12.32 7.79
CA ASP A 111 -11.25 -12.82 7.11
C ASP A 111 -11.02 -12.96 5.60
N VAL A 112 -10.58 -11.87 4.98
CA VAL A 112 -10.25 -11.79 3.55
C VAL A 112 -8.94 -11.04 3.37
N GLU A 113 -7.99 -11.65 2.68
CA GLU A 113 -6.69 -11.07 2.38
C GLU A 113 -6.42 -11.17 0.88
N PHE A 114 -5.90 -10.10 0.27
CA PHE A 114 -5.37 -10.13 -1.09
C PHE A 114 -3.90 -9.76 -1.04
N PHE A 115 -3.04 -10.61 -1.59
CA PHE A 115 -1.62 -10.33 -1.59
C PHE A 115 -0.98 -10.43 -2.96
N PHE A 116 0.01 -9.56 -3.15
CA PHE A 116 0.74 -9.36 -4.39
C PHE A 116 2.20 -9.70 -4.14
N GLN A 117 2.72 -10.64 -4.95
CA GLN A 117 4.13 -11.02 -4.90
C GLN A 117 4.78 -10.69 -6.24
N PHE A 118 5.83 -9.87 -6.21
CA PHE A 118 6.56 -9.45 -7.39
C PHE A 118 7.83 -10.30 -7.58
N LYS A 119 8.24 -10.45 -8.82
CA LYS A 119 9.47 -11.13 -9.22
C LYS A 119 10.14 -10.37 -10.36
N ASN A 120 11.43 -10.13 -10.18
CA ASN A 120 12.28 -9.54 -11.18
C ASN A 120 12.68 -10.58 -12.24
N GLU A 121 12.61 -10.17 -13.49
CA GLU A 121 13.04 -10.91 -14.67
C GLU A 121 14.06 -10.05 -15.41
N PHE A 122 15.36 -10.36 -15.25
CA PHE A 122 16.42 -9.79 -16.07
C PHE A 122 16.47 -10.51 -17.43
N ARG A 123 16.54 -9.75 -18.52
CA ARG A 123 16.30 -10.26 -19.89
C ARG A 123 17.21 -9.61 -20.93
N GLY A 124 17.27 -10.26 -22.10
CA GLY A 124 17.97 -9.74 -23.28
C GLY A 124 19.42 -9.37 -22.98
N ILE A 125 19.88 -8.28 -23.57
CA ILE A 125 21.27 -7.81 -23.42
C ILE A 125 21.65 -7.54 -21.96
N ASN A 126 20.70 -7.18 -21.09
CA ASN A 126 21.01 -6.94 -19.69
C ASN A 126 21.37 -8.21 -18.96
N LYS A 127 20.70 -9.32 -19.31
CA LYS A 127 21.06 -10.63 -18.80
C LYS A 127 22.35 -11.16 -19.45
N ASP A 128 22.47 -11.01 -20.77
CA ASP A 128 23.56 -11.63 -21.53
C ASP A 128 24.91 -10.94 -21.29
N ALA A 129 24.90 -9.63 -21.05
CA ALA A 129 26.08 -8.81 -20.80
C ALA A 129 26.20 -8.32 -19.33
N ASP A 130 25.41 -8.89 -18.41
CA ASP A 130 25.40 -8.55 -16.97
C ASP A 130 25.27 -7.04 -16.71
N LEU A 131 24.35 -6.38 -17.42
CA LEU A 131 24.09 -4.96 -17.26
C LEU A 131 23.09 -4.74 -16.13
N PHE A 132 23.41 -3.78 -15.27
CA PHE A 132 22.60 -3.39 -14.11
C PHE A 132 21.40 -2.48 -14.47
N LEU A 133 21.16 -2.18 -15.75
CA LEU A 133 20.13 -1.24 -16.19
C LEU A 133 18.71 -1.83 -16.11
N SER A 134 17.70 -0.99 -15.91
CA SER A 134 16.29 -1.42 -16.04
C SER A 134 15.81 -1.42 -17.49
N TYR A 135 16.29 -0.47 -18.30
CA TYR A 135 15.81 -0.23 -19.65
C TYR A 135 16.97 -0.03 -20.62
N VAL A 136 16.80 -0.52 -21.85
CA VAL A 136 17.68 -0.25 -22.99
C VAL A 136 16.85 0.41 -24.06
N ALA A 137 17.26 1.61 -24.50
CA ALA A 137 16.46 2.48 -25.35
C ALA A 137 16.28 1.98 -26.80
N LEU A 138 16.89 0.86 -27.18
CA LEU A 138 16.88 0.34 -28.55
C LEU A 138 16.61 -1.18 -28.55
N PRO A 139 15.55 -1.64 -29.24
CA PRO A 139 14.47 -0.85 -29.85
C PRO A 139 13.59 -0.15 -28.80
N PRO A 140 12.79 0.87 -29.18
CA PRO A 140 11.80 1.48 -28.27
C PRO A 140 10.84 0.45 -27.69
N ILE A 141 10.46 0.67 -26.44
CA ILE A 141 9.53 -0.18 -25.69
C ILE A 141 8.11 0.24 -26.05
N THR A 142 7.38 -0.67 -26.66
CA THR A 142 5.99 -0.46 -27.10
C THR A 142 5.03 -1.45 -26.46
N ASN A 143 5.54 -2.60 -26.00
CA ASN A 143 4.75 -3.63 -25.35
C ASN A 143 5.37 -4.06 -24.02
N LEU A 144 4.52 -4.48 -23.07
CA LEU A 144 4.96 -5.08 -21.80
C LEU A 144 5.54 -6.49 -21.98
N ASP A 145 5.07 -7.23 -22.99
CA ASP A 145 5.55 -8.57 -23.37
C ASP A 145 5.60 -8.77 -24.88
N GLY A 146 6.28 -9.82 -25.32
CA GLY A 146 6.40 -10.20 -26.73
C GLY A 146 7.17 -9.18 -27.57
N ASP A 147 6.80 -9.11 -28.85
CA ASP A 147 7.38 -8.15 -29.79
C ASP A 147 7.13 -6.72 -29.30
N GLY A 148 8.18 -5.90 -29.31
CA GLY A 148 8.13 -4.54 -28.76
C GLY A 148 8.50 -4.43 -27.26
N SER A 149 8.75 -5.55 -26.57
CA SER A 149 9.21 -5.57 -25.17
C SER A 149 10.73 -5.70 -25.02
N ALA A 150 11.49 -5.73 -26.12
CA ALA A 150 12.91 -6.09 -26.11
C ALA A 150 13.81 -5.09 -25.35
N GLY A 151 13.39 -3.82 -25.25
CA GLY A 151 14.08 -2.80 -24.45
C GLY A 151 13.86 -2.91 -22.94
N LEU A 152 12.96 -3.78 -22.47
CA LEU A 152 12.78 -4.07 -21.04
C LEU A 152 13.86 -5.04 -20.57
N GLY A 153 15.00 -4.48 -20.16
CA GLY A 153 16.11 -5.25 -19.61
C GLY A 153 15.82 -5.84 -18.23
N LEU A 154 15.05 -5.10 -17.42
CA LEU A 154 14.38 -5.58 -16.22
C LEU A 154 12.88 -5.49 -16.44
N ARG A 155 12.18 -6.61 -16.21
CA ARG A 155 10.73 -6.68 -16.18
C ARG A 155 10.27 -7.27 -14.86
N GLN A 156 9.17 -6.76 -14.30
CA GLN A 156 8.57 -7.35 -13.11
C GLN A 156 7.30 -8.10 -13.47
N LYS A 157 7.22 -9.35 -13.03
CA LYS A 157 6.00 -10.14 -13.05
C LYS A 157 5.42 -10.24 -11.65
N TYR A 158 4.11 -10.37 -11.54
CA TYR A 158 3.45 -10.52 -10.26
C TYR A 158 2.32 -11.54 -10.28
N THR A 159 2.06 -12.07 -9.09
CA THR A 159 1.00 -13.03 -8.77
C THR A 159 0.07 -12.41 -7.74
N ILE A 160 -1.23 -12.65 -7.90
CA ILE A 160 -2.26 -12.22 -6.97
C ILE A 160 -2.90 -13.46 -6.36
N THR A 161 -2.99 -13.49 -5.05
CA THR A 161 -3.68 -14.56 -4.34
C THR A 161 -4.65 -13.97 -3.34
N MET A 162 -5.82 -14.60 -3.23
CA MET A 162 -6.82 -14.29 -2.22
C MET A 162 -6.79 -15.37 -1.14
N LYS A 163 -6.80 -14.98 0.12
CA LYS A 163 -7.12 -15.85 1.25
C LYS A 163 -8.51 -15.48 1.76
N HIS A 164 -9.37 -16.47 1.97
CA HIS A 164 -10.69 -16.26 2.57
C HIS A 164 -11.01 -17.42 3.52
N GLY A 165 -11.21 -17.13 4.80
CA GLY A 165 -11.48 -18.15 5.82
C GLY A 165 -10.39 -19.22 5.87
N GLY A 166 -9.13 -18.80 5.76
CA GLY A 166 -7.95 -19.68 5.75
C GLY A 166 -7.69 -20.43 4.43
N LYS A 167 -8.57 -20.33 3.43
CA LYS A 167 -8.37 -20.97 2.12
C LYS A 167 -7.70 -20.01 1.13
N MET A 168 -6.64 -20.49 0.50
CA MET A 168 -5.89 -19.75 -0.51
C MET A 168 -6.43 -20.06 -1.91
N LYS A 169 -6.61 -19.01 -2.73
CA LYS A 169 -6.95 -19.11 -4.15
C LYS A 169 -6.07 -18.15 -4.94
N GLN A 170 -5.22 -18.69 -5.82
CA GLN A 170 -4.50 -17.87 -6.78
C GLN A 170 -5.51 -17.27 -7.77
N ILE A 171 -5.53 -15.94 -7.87
CA ILE A 171 -6.44 -15.19 -8.74
C ILE A 171 -5.80 -15.00 -10.12
N ALA A 172 -4.51 -14.67 -10.15
CA ALA A 172 -3.75 -14.50 -11.38
C ALA A 172 -2.26 -14.71 -11.12
N GLU A 173 -1.52 -15.05 -12.18
CA GLU A 173 -0.07 -15.21 -12.17
C GLU A 173 0.52 -14.71 -13.48
N GLY A 174 1.75 -14.21 -13.43
CA GLY A 174 2.49 -13.81 -14.61
C GLY A 174 2.05 -12.47 -15.21
N LEU A 175 1.24 -11.70 -14.47
CA LEU A 175 0.89 -10.33 -14.85
C LEU A 175 2.16 -9.47 -14.83
N ILE A 176 2.26 -8.49 -15.72
CA ILE A 176 3.44 -7.62 -15.82
C ILE A 176 3.14 -6.26 -15.21
N ALA A 177 3.99 -5.82 -14.29
CA ALA A 177 3.90 -4.49 -13.71
C ALA A 177 4.36 -3.45 -14.75
N VAL A 178 3.66 -2.33 -14.81
CA VAL A 178 3.97 -1.24 -15.74
C VAL A 178 5.27 -0.57 -15.33
N PRO A 179 6.26 -0.47 -16.24
CA PRO A 179 7.57 0.14 -15.95
C PRO A 179 7.45 1.64 -15.73
N SER A 180 8.45 2.26 -15.10
CA SER A 180 8.57 3.72 -14.98
C SER A 180 8.58 4.43 -16.34
N ASN A 181 8.02 5.64 -16.41
CA ASN A 181 8.05 6.43 -17.64
C ASN A 181 9.43 7.08 -17.85
N VAL A 182 10.26 6.45 -18.66
CA VAL A 182 11.62 6.95 -18.99
C VAL A 182 11.60 8.11 -19.99
N GLY A 183 10.48 8.31 -20.69
CA GLY A 183 10.30 9.36 -21.68
C GLY A 183 10.25 8.89 -23.13
N PRO A 184 9.95 9.81 -24.06
CA PRO A 184 9.39 9.49 -25.38
C PRO A 184 10.35 8.82 -26.36
N ARG A 185 11.66 8.86 -26.12
CA ARG A 185 12.63 8.09 -26.94
C ARG A 185 12.63 6.61 -26.61
N THR A 186 12.47 6.27 -25.34
CA THR A 186 12.45 4.89 -24.84
C THR A 186 11.04 4.32 -24.90
N MET A 187 10.03 5.12 -24.55
CA MET A 187 8.62 4.74 -24.47
C MET A 187 7.76 5.77 -25.21
N PRO A 188 7.69 5.71 -26.55
CA PRO A 188 7.10 6.77 -27.39
C PRO A 188 5.60 7.00 -27.19
N ASN A 189 4.87 5.97 -26.73
CA ASN A 189 3.46 6.08 -26.37
C ASN A 189 3.24 5.41 -25.01
N TYR A 190 3.71 6.08 -23.95
CA TYR A 190 3.68 5.52 -22.60
C TYR A 190 2.25 5.26 -22.11
N ASP A 191 1.28 6.11 -22.45
CA ASP A 191 -0.12 5.88 -22.05
C ASP A 191 -0.66 4.58 -22.65
N ASN A 192 -0.36 4.30 -23.92
CA ASN A 192 -0.71 3.02 -24.53
C ASN A 192 0.01 1.85 -23.87
N LEU A 193 1.32 1.98 -23.60
CA LEU A 193 2.10 0.96 -22.89
C LEU A 193 1.51 0.68 -21.49
N ALA A 194 1.20 1.72 -20.73
CA ALA A 194 0.62 1.63 -19.39
C ALA A 194 -0.79 1.02 -19.41
N SER A 195 -1.59 1.29 -20.43
CA SER A 195 -2.92 0.71 -20.59
C SER A 195 -2.89 -0.81 -20.78
N GLN A 196 -1.80 -1.39 -21.30
CA GLN A 196 -1.63 -2.84 -21.41
C GLN A 196 -1.53 -3.52 -20.03
N GLY A 197 -1.16 -2.77 -18.99
CA GLY A 197 -1.09 -3.25 -17.61
C GLY A 197 -2.42 -3.18 -16.84
N LEU A 198 -3.51 -2.77 -17.50
CA LEU A 198 -4.87 -2.82 -16.96
C LEU A 198 -5.48 -4.19 -17.25
N TYR A 199 -5.34 -5.13 -16.32
CA TYR A 199 -5.81 -6.49 -16.52
C TYR A 199 -7.25 -6.68 -16.03
N ASN A 200 -8.10 -7.25 -16.88
CA ASN A 200 -9.40 -7.80 -16.49
C ASN A 200 -9.22 -9.30 -16.23
N LEU A 201 -9.38 -9.75 -14.99
CA LEU A 201 -9.04 -11.13 -14.58
C LEU A 201 -10.22 -12.10 -14.64
N GLY A 202 -11.37 -11.66 -15.15
CA GLY A 202 -12.64 -12.38 -15.02
C GLY A 202 -13.28 -12.16 -13.64
N ASP A 203 -14.45 -12.77 -13.42
CA ASP A 203 -15.22 -12.68 -12.16
C ASP A 203 -15.51 -11.24 -11.66
N GLY A 204 -15.40 -10.24 -12.54
CA GLY A 204 -15.55 -8.83 -12.20
C GLY A 204 -14.33 -8.17 -11.56
N ILE A 205 -13.17 -8.83 -11.54
CA ILE A 205 -11.92 -8.33 -10.97
C ILE A 205 -11.12 -7.57 -12.03
N ARG A 206 -10.62 -6.38 -11.67
CA ARG A 206 -9.62 -5.64 -12.44
C ARG A 206 -8.43 -5.28 -11.57
N VAL A 207 -7.25 -5.25 -12.18
CA VAL A 207 -6.02 -4.93 -11.45
C VAL A 207 -5.08 -4.09 -12.29
N PHE A 208 -4.27 -3.32 -11.59
CA PHE A 208 -3.16 -2.55 -12.11
C PHE A 208 -2.00 -2.58 -11.10
N ALA A 209 -0.77 -2.64 -11.59
CA ALA A 209 0.43 -2.42 -10.78
C ALA A 209 1.49 -1.66 -11.60
N GLY A 210 2.05 -0.58 -11.06
CA GLY A 210 3.13 0.19 -11.69
C GLY A 210 3.18 1.65 -11.24
N GLN A 211 4.15 2.39 -11.77
CA GLN A 211 4.42 3.77 -11.35
C GLN A 211 3.30 4.75 -11.75
N ARG A 212 2.91 5.64 -10.84
CA ARG A 212 1.94 6.73 -11.05
C ARG A 212 2.38 8.00 -10.35
N ASP A 213 1.86 9.14 -10.81
CA ASP A 213 2.05 10.44 -10.16
C ASP A 213 1.56 10.37 -8.71
N ASP A 214 2.29 10.98 -7.78
CA ASP A 214 1.97 10.97 -6.36
C ASP A 214 0.65 11.75 -6.12
N PRO A 215 -0.41 11.13 -5.59
CA PRO A 215 -1.69 11.81 -5.38
C PRO A 215 -1.67 12.74 -4.16
N PHE A 216 -0.63 12.68 -3.32
CA PHE A 216 -0.60 13.41 -2.05
C PHE A 216 -0.12 14.85 -2.24
N TYR A 217 -1.02 15.80 -1.97
CA TYR A 217 -0.70 17.23 -1.99
C TYR A 217 -0.35 17.70 -0.57
N ILE A 218 0.92 18.08 -0.36
CA ILE A 218 1.34 18.60 0.94
C ILE A 218 2.54 19.54 0.84
N ASP A 219 2.50 20.56 1.69
CA ASP A 219 3.65 21.40 1.98
C ASP A 219 4.48 20.79 3.13
N LEU A 220 5.29 19.79 2.80
CA LEU A 220 6.09 19.05 3.79
C LEU A 220 7.01 19.98 4.57
N GLY A 221 7.62 20.95 3.90
CA GLY A 221 8.51 21.93 4.50
C GLY A 221 7.78 22.76 5.56
N ALA A 222 6.58 23.27 5.27
CA ALA A 222 5.76 23.98 6.24
C ALA A 222 5.29 23.09 7.40
N ILE A 223 4.83 21.88 7.10
CA ILE A 223 4.30 20.95 8.12
C ILE A 223 5.40 20.55 9.12
N PHE A 224 6.58 20.19 8.63
CA PHE A 224 7.70 19.76 9.47
C PHE A 224 8.58 20.91 9.97
N ASP A 225 8.43 22.13 9.43
CA ASP A 225 8.84 23.39 10.09
C ASP A 225 7.79 23.80 11.15
N THR A 226 7.50 22.90 12.09
CA THR A 226 6.60 23.14 13.23
C THR A 226 5.21 23.66 12.84
N LEU A 227 4.57 23.05 11.84
CA LEU A 227 3.24 23.44 11.35
C LEU A 227 3.17 24.92 10.92
N ASN A 228 4.22 25.45 10.30
CA ASN A 228 4.30 26.79 9.72
C ASN A 228 3.47 26.89 8.42
N LEU A 229 2.16 26.65 8.52
CA LEU A 229 1.24 26.57 7.38
C LEU A 229 1.26 27.86 6.53
N ARG A 230 1.51 27.72 5.22
CA ARG A 230 1.66 28.83 4.26
C ARG A 230 0.41 28.99 3.39
N ASN A 231 0.18 30.19 2.86
CA ASN A 231 -0.90 30.46 1.90
C ASN A 231 -0.42 31.40 0.75
N PRO A 232 -0.27 30.89 -0.49
CA PRO A 232 -0.44 29.49 -0.87
C PRO A 232 0.67 28.60 -0.29
N GLY A 233 0.35 27.34 -0.01
CA GLY A 233 1.35 26.31 0.26
C GLY A 233 2.08 25.88 -1.02
N THR A 234 3.21 25.19 -0.87
CA THR A 234 3.94 24.58 -1.99
C THR A 234 3.72 23.08 -1.98
N ASP A 235 3.24 22.52 -3.09
CA ASP A 235 3.22 21.07 -3.29
C ASP A 235 4.64 20.56 -3.51
N MET A 236 5.17 19.82 -2.55
CA MET A 236 6.53 19.30 -2.63
C MET A 236 6.63 17.94 -3.30
N LEU A 237 5.51 17.26 -3.56
CA LEU A 237 5.45 15.96 -4.24
C LEU A 237 5.05 16.09 -5.70
N SER A 238 4.58 17.27 -6.14
CA SER A 238 4.31 17.57 -7.54
C SER A 238 5.47 17.16 -8.46
N GLY A 239 5.15 16.31 -9.45
CA GLY A 239 6.11 15.81 -10.43
C GLY A 239 6.97 14.64 -9.94
N PHE A 240 6.76 14.13 -8.73
CA PHE A 240 7.28 12.86 -8.26
C PHE A 240 6.25 11.75 -8.43
N ASN A 241 6.73 10.51 -8.49
CA ASN A 241 5.88 9.34 -8.59
C ASN A 241 5.92 8.48 -7.33
N VAL A 242 4.97 7.55 -7.28
CA VAL A 242 4.88 6.40 -6.38
C VAL A 242 4.66 5.13 -7.20
N ASN A 243 4.84 3.96 -6.58
CA ASN A 243 4.43 2.69 -7.16
C ASN A 243 3.03 2.32 -6.67
N THR A 244 2.08 2.19 -7.59
CA THR A 244 0.67 1.94 -7.26
C THR A 244 0.30 0.48 -7.50
N ILE A 245 -0.39 -0.13 -6.54
CA ILE A 245 -1.16 -1.37 -6.70
C ILE A 245 -2.64 -1.01 -6.57
N ALA A 246 -3.41 -1.18 -7.63
CA ALA A 246 -4.85 -0.93 -7.63
C ALA A 246 -5.63 -2.20 -7.96
N LEU A 247 -6.62 -2.53 -7.12
CA LEU A 247 -7.47 -3.70 -7.21
C LEU A 247 -8.93 -3.28 -7.17
N GLU A 248 -9.67 -3.47 -8.26
CA GLU A 248 -11.12 -3.37 -8.27
C GLU A 248 -11.74 -4.77 -8.18
N ILE A 249 -12.61 -4.98 -7.21
CA ILE A 249 -13.22 -6.28 -6.93
C ILE A 249 -14.73 -6.14 -6.63
N PRO A 250 -15.54 -7.17 -6.92
CA PRO A 250 -16.94 -7.20 -6.49
C PRO A 250 -17.07 -7.15 -4.96
N ILE A 251 -17.99 -6.33 -4.46
CA ILE A 251 -18.26 -6.18 -3.01
C ILE A 251 -18.64 -7.53 -2.36
N LYS A 252 -19.36 -8.40 -3.10
CA LYS A 252 -19.70 -9.75 -2.66
C LYS A 252 -18.51 -10.65 -2.32
N MET A 253 -17.29 -10.31 -2.78
CA MET A 253 -16.07 -11.06 -2.43
C MET A 253 -15.51 -10.62 -1.07
N LEU A 254 -15.95 -9.47 -0.56
CA LEU A 254 -15.50 -8.91 0.71
C LEU A 254 -16.51 -9.07 1.82
N THR A 255 -17.81 -9.15 1.50
CA THR A 255 -18.87 -9.25 2.50
C THR A 255 -19.08 -10.69 2.95
N LYS A 256 -19.26 -10.86 4.26
CA LYS A 256 -19.50 -12.16 4.89
C LYS A 256 -20.75 -12.89 4.34
N ASP A 257 -21.78 -12.14 3.97
CA ASP A 257 -23.04 -12.67 3.45
C ASP A 257 -23.12 -12.68 1.91
N GLY A 258 -22.05 -12.26 1.23
CA GLY A 258 -21.98 -12.19 -0.23
C GLY A 258 -22.90 -11.14 -0.86
N LYS A 259 -23.42 -10.18 -0.09
CA LYS A 259 -24.27 -9.08 -0.59
C LYS A 259 -23.43 -7.85 -0.97
N THR A 260 -24.07 -6.90 -1.65
CA THR A 260 -23.48 -5.64 -2.17
C THR A 260 -23.97 -4.43 -1.37
#